data_AF-A0A173VFK1-F1
#
_entry.id   AF-A0A173VFK1-F1
#
_cell.length_a   1.000
_cell.length_b   1.000
_cell.length_c   1.000
_cell.angle_alpha   90.00
_cell.angle_beta   90.00
_cell.angle_gamma   90.00
#
_symmetry.space_group_name_H-M   'P 1'
#
loop_
_entity.id
_entity.type
_entity.pdbx_description
1 polymer ?
#
loop_
_entity_poly.entity_id
_entity_poly.type
_entity_poly.pdbx_seq_one_letter_code
_entity_poly.pdbx_strand_id
1 'polypeptide(L)'
;MDIMNGSYAQTHFPCKLWDAGEKGLTLSAFEWEKDRKTLIYGQVDYMYGEALYKPEMKEGNPIRLYSLDEITEIFCKLGLRICNSFADFSGKPSSDNDIQLMVYSIRE
;
A
#
# COMPACT_ATOMS: atom_id res chain seq x y z
N MET A 1 0.00 -6.03 13.52
CA MET A 1 -0.19 -6.32 12.09
C MET A 1 0.24 -5.09 11.31
N ASP A 2 0.88 -5.25 10.15
CA ASP A 2 1.34 -4.16 9.29
C ASP A 2 0.87 -4.45 7.86
N ILE A 3 0.06 -3.56 7.29
CA ILE A 3 -0.57 -3.71 5.98
C ILE A 3 -0.59 -2.36 5.25
N MET A 4 -0.85 -2.40 3.94
CA MET A 4 -1.16 -1.19 3.19
C MET A 4 -2.62 -0.74 3.43
N ASN A 5 -2.80 0.57 3.58
CA ASN A 5 -4.06 1.19 3.96
C ASN A 5 -5.03 1.26 2.77
N GLY A 6 -6.17 0.58 2.89
CA GLY A 6 -7.23 0.62 1.88
C GLY A 6 -7.88 2.00 1.74
N SER A 7 -7.95 2.80 2.81
CA SER A 7 -8.48 4.16 2.76
C SER A 7 -7.59 5.09 1.93
N TYR A 8 -6.27 4.92 2.04
CA TYR A 8 -5.30 5.65 1.22
C TYR A 8 -5.49 5.34 -0.27
N ALA A 9 -5.61 4.05 -0.59
CA ALA A 9 -5.82 3.60 -1.97
C ALA A 9 -7.09 4.21 -2.61
N GLN A 10 -8.14 4.40 -1.81
CA GLN A 10 -9.41 4.96 -2.28
C GLN A 10 -9.29 6.39 -2.82
N THR A 11 -8.36 7.18 -2.29
CA THR A 11 -8.22 8.62 -2.58
C THR A 11 -6.96 8.95 -3.37
N HIS A 12 -5.92 8.12 -3.32
CA HIS A 12 -4.62 8.40 -3.92
C HIS A 12 -4.30 7.56 -5.16
N PHE A 13 -5.04 6.49 -5.42
CA PHE A 13 -4.86 5.66 -6.63
C PHE A 13 -6.00 5.85 -7.63
N PRO A 14 -5.72 5.79 -8.95
CA PRO A 14 -4.45 5.38 -9.56
C PRO A 14 -3.36 6.47 -9.52
N CYS A 15 -2.10 6.06 -9.49
CA CYS A 15 -0.97 6.98 -9.60
C CYS A 15 0.24 6.34 -10.30
N LYS A 16 1.17 7.19 -10.76
CA LYS A 16 2.46 6.78 -11.31
C LYS A 16 3.55 7.48 -10.52
N LEU A 17 4.57 6.72 -10.12
CA LEU A 17 5.68 7.19 -9.33
C LEU A 17 6.99 6.84 -10.03
N TRP A 18 8.04 7.55 -9.66
CA TRP A 18 9.40 7.20 -10.04
C TRP A 18 10.32 7.44 -8.86
N ASP A 19 11.37 6.64 -8.77
CA ASP A 19 12.41 6.76 -7.75
C ASP A 19 13.79 6.65 -8.41
N ALA A 20 14.65 7.63 -8.17
CA ALA A 20 16.00 7.66 -8.71
C ALA A 20 16.96 7.09 -7.68
N GLY A 21 17.39 5.85 -7.91
CA GLY A 21 18.45 5.21 -7.15
C GLY A 21 19.84 5.64 -7.62
N GLU A 22 20.86 5.11 -6.95
CA GLU A 22 22.28 5.37 -7.28
C GLU A 22 22.66 4.86 -8.69
N LYS A 23 22.05 3.76 -9.14
CA LYS A 23 22.43 3.03 -10.36
C LYS A 23 21.36 3.02 -11.45
N GLY A 24 20.17 3.53 -11.16
CA GLY A 24 19.04 3.44 -12.07
C GLY A 24 17.80 4.17 -11.58
N LEU A 25 16.80 4.22 -12.46
CA LEU A 25 15.50 4.82 -12.26
C LEU A 25 14.44 3.72 -12.22
N THR A 26 13.69 3.65 -11.13
CA THR A 26 12.52 2.79 -10.99
C THR A 26 11.27 3.58 -11.39
N LEU A 27 10.43 3.01 -12.24
CA LEU A 27 9.11 3.55 -12.59
C LEU A 27 8.03 2.58 -12.10
N SER A 28 7.03 3.09 -11.39
CA SER A 28 5.92 2.30 -10.85
C SER A 28 4.57 2.87 -11.26
N ALA A 29 3.60 1.99 -11.51
CA ALA A 29 2.21 2.33 -11.72
C ALA A 29 1.33 1.55 -10.75
N PHE A 30 0.39 2.25 -10.12
CA PHE A 30 -0.57 1.70 -9.18
C PHE A 30 -1.97 1.97 -9.69
N GLU A 31 -2.79 0.92 -9.76
CA GLU A 31 -4.20 0.97 -10.09
C GLU A 31 -5.03 0.41 -8.95
N TRP A 32 -6.26 0.92 -8.80
CA TRP A 32 -7.14 0.56 -7.70
C TRP A 32 -8.47 0.04 -8.22
N GLU A 33 -8.70 -1.25 -7.99
CA GLU A 33 -9.96 -1.90 -8.31
C GLU A 33 -10.87 -1.84 -7.07
N LYS A 34 -11.78 -0.85 -7.10
CA LYS A 34 -12.58 -0.42 -5.94
C LYS A 34 -13.50 -1.50 -5.39
N ASP A 35 -14.12 -2.29 -6.26
CA ASP A 35 -15.15 -3.25 -5.85
C ASP A 35 -14.55 -4.42 -5.07
N ARG A 36 -13.41 -4.94 -5.54
CA ARG A 36 -12.65 -5.96 -4.80
C ARG A 36 -11.66 -5.36 -3.81
N LYS A 37 -11.56 -4.04 -3.69
CA LYS A 37 -10.57 -3.31 -2.89
C LYS A 37 -9.15 -3.86 -3.11
N THR A 38 -8.79 -4.04 -4.37
CA THR A 38 -7.55 -4.70 -4.79
C THR A 38 -6.62 -3.71 -5.47
N LEU A 39 -5.39 -3.65 -4.99
CA LEU A 39 -4.29 -2.92 -5.61
C LEU A 39 -3.68 -3.76 -6.73
N ILE A 40 -3.63 -3.19 -7.92
CA ILE A 40 -2.88 -3.72 -9.06
C ILE A 40 -1.65 -2.83 -9.19
N TYR A 41 -0.46 -3.42 -9.28
CA TYR A 41 0.77 -2.64 -9.36
C TYR A 41 1.70 -3.22 -10.41
N GLY A 42 2.50 -2.37 -11.05
CA GLY A 42 3.56 -2.77 -11.96
C GLY A 42 4.78 -1.88 -11.77
N GLN A 43 5.96 -2.45 -11.97
CA GLN A 43 7.23 -1.72 -11.86
C GLN A 43 8.17 -2.14 -12.98
N VAL A 44 9.00 -1.19 -13.43
CA VAL A 44 10.14 -1.44 -14.31
C VAL A 44 11.33 -0.60 -13.85
N ASP A 45 12.53 -1.19 -13.92
CA ASP A 45 13.78 -0.52 -13.57
C ASP A 45 14.60 -0.24 -14.82
N TYR A 46 15.24 0.94 -14.86
CA TYR A 46 16.14 1.36 -15.93
C TYR A 46 17.51 1.67 -15.38
N MET A 47 18.54 0.99 -15.88
CA MET A 47 19.92 1.24 -15.45
C MET A 47 20.49 2.49 -16.12
N TYR A 48 21.26 3.28 -15.37
CA TYR A 48 21.95 4.43 -15.95
C TYR A 48 23.04 3.97 -16.93
N GLY A 49 23.20 4.72 -18.03
CA GLY A 49 24.14 4.40 -19.10
C GLY A 49 23.58 3.47 -20.18
N GLU A 50 22.37 2.93 -19.98
CA GLU A 50 21.67 2.15 -21.00
C GLU A 50 20.69 3.03 -21.80
N ALA A 51 20.38 2.61 -23.04
CA ALA A 51 19.39 3.29 -23.86
C ALA A 51 17.98 3.09 -23.25
N LEU A 52 17.22 4.19 -23.13
CA LEU A 52 15.85 4.13 -22.65
C LEU A 52 14.90 3.70 -23.77
N TYR A 53 13.98 2.79 -23.42
CA TYR A 53 12.87 2.37 -24.27
C TYR A 53 11.54 2.70 -23.59
N LYS A 54 10.45 2.68 -24.35
CA LYS A 54 9.12 2.91 -23.80
C LYS A 54 8.83 1.87 -22.68
N PRO A 55 8.38 2.30 -21.48
CA PRO A 55 8.05 1.39 -20.39
C PRO A 55 6.92 0.43 -20.75
N GLU A 56 7.17 -0.87 -20.59
CA GLU A 56 6.16 -1.92 -20.58
C GLU A 56 6.11 -2.53 -19.17
N MET A 57 5.15 -2.07 -18.37
CA MET A 57 4.98 -2.54 -16.99
C MET A 57 4.12 -3.80 -17.00
N LYS A 58 4.70 -4.91 -16.55
CA LYS A 58 3.91 -6.12 -16.25
C LYS A 58 3.20 -5.92 -14.91
N GLU A 59 1.92 -6.27 -14.87
CA GLU A 59 1.19 -6.35 -13.61
C GLU A 59 1.85 -7.40 -12.71
N GLY A 60 2.17 -6.97 -11.49
CA GLY A 60 2.56 -7.82 -10.40
C GLY A 60 1.36 -8.56 -9.80
N ASN A 61 1.58 -9.18 -8.64
CA ASN A 61 0.51 -9.88 -7.96
C ASN A 61 -0.48 -8.89 -7.35
N PRO A 62 -1.80 -9.04 -7.59
CA PRO A 62 -2.79 -8.17 -6.96
C PRO A 62 -2.78 -8.33 -5.43
N ILE A 63 -2.99 -7.23 -4.72
CA ILE A 63 -2.98 -7.20 -3.25
C ILE A 63 -4.31 -6.65 -2.73
N ARG A 64 -5.05 -7.43 -1.93
CA ARG A 64 -6.25 -6.96 -1.24
C ARG A 64 -5.85 -6.03 -0.09
N LEU A 65 -6.37 -4.80 -0.09
CA LEU A 65 -6.11 -3.81 0.96
C LEU A 65 -7.30 -3.67 1.89
N TYR A 66 -7.08 -3.28 3.14
CA TYR A 66 -8.15 -3.15 4.15
C TYR A 66 -8.13 -1.76 4.78
N SER A 67 -9.31 -1.19 5.07
CA SER A 67 -9.41 0.01 5.91
C SER A 67 -9.34 -0.36 7.39
N LEU A 68 -9.07 0.62 8.24
CA LEU A 68 -9.06 0.43 9.69
C LEU A 68 -10.42 -0.10 10.20
N ASP A 69 -11.53 0.41 9.67
CA ASP A 69 -12.87 -0.06 10.03
C ASP A 69 -13.07 -1.55 9.66
N GLU A 70 -12.67 -1.96 8.46
CA GLU A 70 -12.80 -3.36 8.01
C GLU A 70 -11.95 -4.30 8.88
N ILE A 71 -10.72 -3.90 9.23
CA ILE A 71 -9.87 -4.67 10.15
C ILE A 71 -10.47 -4.71 11.57
N THR A 72 -11.04 -3.60 12.05
CA THR A 72 -11.69 -3.52 13.36
C THR A 72 -12.84 -4.52 13.45
N GLU A 73 -13.69 -4.59 12.43
CA GLU A 73 -14.79 -5.55 12.38
C GLU A 73 -14.31 -7.01 12.34
N ILE A 74 -13.28 -7.29 11.54
CA ILE A 74 -12.68 -8.64 11.45
C ILE A 74 -12.10 -9.05 12.81
N PHE A 75 -11.35 -8.15 13.44
CA PHE A 75 -10.69 -8.43 14.71
C PHE A 75 -11.70 -8.64 15.83
N CYS A 76 -12.75 -7.81 15.89
CA CYS A 76 -13.84 -7.96 16.86
C CYS A 76 -14.50 -9.35 16.76
N LYS A 77 -14.76 -9.84 15.54
CA LYS A 77 -15.30 -11.20 15.30
C LYS A 77 -14.37 -12.31 15.76
N LEU A 78 -13.07 -12.04 15.89
CA LEU A 78 -12.04 -12.97 16.35
C LEU A 78 -11.72 -12.83 17.85
N GLY A 79 -12.47 -12.01 18.60
CA GLY A 79 -12.18 -11.74 20.02
C GLY A 79 -10.92 -10.89 20.23
N LEU A 80 -10.54 -10.11 19.22
CA LEU A 80 -9.44 -9.16 19.30
C LEU A 80 -9.99 -7.74 19.37
N ARG A 81 -9.39 -6.92 20.23
CA ARG A 81 -9.65 -5.49 20.29
C ARG A 81 -8.44 -4.71 19.82
N ILE A 82 -8.64 -3.83 18.85
CA ILE A 82 -7.60 -2.87 18.43
C ILE A 82 -7.43 -1.84 19.54
N CYS A 83 -6.20 -1.66 20.01
CA CYS A 83 -5.83 -0.67 21.00
C CYS A 83 -5.34 0.63 20.33
N ASN A 84 -4.51 0.50 19.30
CA ASN A 84 -3.89 1.62 18.61
C ASN A 84 -3.63 1.28 17.14
N SER A 85 -3.50 2.32 16.32
CA SER A 85 -3.10 2.23 14.92
C SER A 85 -2.11 3.33 14.55
N PHE A 86 -1.14 2.99 13.70
CA PHE A 86 0.00 3.85 13.37
C PHE A 86 0.25 3.90 11.86
N ALA A 87 0.77 5.03 11.40
CA ALA A 87 1.18 5.29 10.02
C ALA A 87 2.63 4.88 9.72
N ASP A 88 3.45 4.69 10.75
CA ASP A 88 4.87 4.32 10.63
C ASP A 88 5.41 3.78 11.97
N PHE A 89 6.68 3.37 11.97
CA PHE A 89 7.38 2.84 13.14
C PHE A 89 7.77 3.90 14.19
N SER A 90 7.57 5.19 13.93
CA SER A 90 7.83 6.25 14.91
C SER A 90 6.71 6.39 15.95
N GLY A 91 5.57 5.72 15.73
CA GLY A 91 4.37 5.86 16.54
C GLY A 91 3.46 6.99 16.07
N LYS A 92 3.66 7.54 14.88
CA LYS A 92 2.72 8.47 14.24
C LYS A 92 1.34 7.81 14.14
N PRO A 93 0.25 8.44 14.63
CA PRO A 93 -1.10 7.89 14.48
C PRO A 93 -1.47 7.67 13.01
N SER A 94 -2.16 6.56 12.71
CA SER A 94 -2.62 6.29 11.33
C SER A 94 -3.66 7.29 10.86
N SER A 95 -3.66 7.64 9.58
CA SER A 95 -4.74 8.37 8.92
C SER A 95 -5.06 7.80 7.53
N ASP A 96 -6.17 8.21 6.94
CA ASP A 96 -6.53 7.86 5.56
C ASP A 96 -5.55 8.41 4.51
N ASN A 97 -4.67 9.34 4.89
CA ASN A 97 -3.64 9.90 4.02
C ASN A 97 -2.28 9.21 4.16
N ASP A 98 -2.18 8.19 5.00
CA ASP A 98 -0.96 7.40 5.18
C ASP A 98 -1.09 6.05 4.49
N ILE A 99 -0.13 5.72 3.61
CA ILE A 99 -0.14 4.49 2.82
C ILE A 99 0.02 3.21 3.66
N GLN A 100 0.70 3.33 4.80
CA GLN A 100 0.94 2.23 5.73
C GLN A 100 -0.08 2.28 6.88
N LEU A 101 -0.61 1.11 7.25
CA LEU A 101 -1.52 0.93 8.37
C LEU A 101 -0.99 -0.19 9.27
N MET A 102 -0.43 0.21 10.40
CA MET A 102 -0.02 -0.69 11.47
C MET A 102 -1.12 -0.75 12.53
N VAL A 103 -1.46 -1.95 12.99
CA VAL A 103 -2.50 -2.20 13.99
C VAL A 103 -1.93 -2.98 15.15
N TYR A 104 -2.10 -2.44 16.37
CA TYR A 104 -1.82 -3.11 17.62
C TYR A 104 -3.13 -3.54 18.29
N SER A 105 -3.26 -4.83 18.58
CA SER A 105 -4.46 -5.43 19.16
C SER A 105 -4.12 -6.39 20.27
N ILE A 106 -5.04 -6.56 21.21
CA ILE A 106 -4.96 -7.57 22.27
C ILE A 106 -6.13 -8.54 22.15
N ARG A 107 -5.94 -9.78 22.62
CA ARG A 107 -7.02 -10.76 22.74
C ARG A 107 -7.77 -10.52 24.04
N GLU A 108 -9.09 -10.50 23.93
CA GLU A 108 -10.00 -10.47 25.09
C GLU A 108 -10.18 -11.86 25.70
#